data_AF-A0A839IQY5-F1
#
_entry.id   AF-A0A839IQY5-F1
#
_cell.length_a   1.000
_cell.length_b   1.000
_cell.length_c   1.000
_cell.angle_alpha   90.00
_cell.angle_beta   90.00
_cell.angle_gamma   90.00
#
_symmetry.space_group_name_H-M   'P 1'
#
loop_
_entity.id
_entity.type
_entity.pdbx_description
1 polymer ?
#
loop_
_entity_poly.entity_id
_entity_poly.type
_entity_poly.pdbx_seq_one_letter_code
_entity_poly.pdbx_strand_id
1 'polypeptide(L)' 'MRIFQADWQHLDETARLFDLYRQFCDCPTDFYAARAFIQARLDNQDSLIFLLQDDSDDIIGCSRIYPLKTQMLPDR' A
#
# COMPACT_ATOMS: atom_id res chain seq x y z
N MET A 1 14.62 13.27 -0.39
CA MET A 1 13.57 12.34 0.06
C MET A 1 12.21 12.97 -0.19
N ARG A 2 11.25 12.21 -0.73
CA ARG A 2 9.87 12.67 -0.94
C ARG A 2 8.84 11.60 -0.61
N ILE A 3 7.65 12.03 -0.18
CA ILE A 3 6.49 11.16 0.01
C ILE A 3 5.46 11.49 -1.07
N PHE A 4 4.92 10.47 -1.72
CA PHE A 4 3.86 10.63 -2.73
C PHE A 4 2.88 9.46 -2.67
N GLN A 5 1.69 9.67 -3.21
CA GLN A 5 0.67 8.62 -3.30
C GLN A 5 1.01 7.66 -4.44
N ALA A 6 0.96 6.36 -4.16
CA ALA A 6 1.17 5.33 -5.19
C ALA A 6 0.05 5.34 -6.22
N ASP A 7 0.43 5.09 -7.47
CA ASP A 7 -0.48 4.79 -8.57
C ASP A 7 -0.11 3.44 -9.22
N TRP A 8 -0.74 3.13 -10.36
CA TRP A 8 -0.49 1.92 -11.13
C TRP A 8 0.96 1.69 -11.56
N GLN A 9 1.74 2.75 -11.77
CA GLN A 9 3.15 2.65 -12.15
C GLN A 9 4.01 2.12 -11.01
N HIS A 10 3.52 2.21 -9.78
CA HIS A 10 4.23 1.82 -8.56
C HIS A 10 3.77 0.46 -8.01
N LEU A 11 2.91 -0.27 -8.73
CA LEU A 11 2.31 -1.52 -8.26
C LEU A 11 3.35 -2.55 -7.84
N ASP A 12 4.34 -2.83 -8.69
CA ASP A 12 5.32 -3.88 -8.44
C ASP A 12 6.22 -3.53 -7.24
N GLU A 13 6.65 -2.27 -7.12
CA GLU A 13 7.48 -1.83 -6.01
C GLU A 13 6.70 -1.80 -4.68
N THR A 14 5.44 -1.37 -4.73
CA THR A 14 4.53 -1.44 -3.57
C THR A 14 4.30 -2.90 -3.14
N ALA A 15 4.15 -3.82 -4.10
CA ALA A 15 3.99 -5.24 -3.83
C ALA A 15 5.24 -5.85 -3.20
N ARG A 16 6.43 -5.48 -3.69
CA ARG A 16 7.72 -5.89 -3.12
C ARG A 16 7.84 -5.44 -1.66
N LEU A 17 7.60 -4.15 -1.38
CA LEU A 17 7.65 -3.62 -0.01
C LEU A 17 6.61 -4.28 0.90
N PHE A 18 5.42 -4.57 0.38
CA PHE A 18 4.39 -5.26 1.13
C PHE A 18 4.75 -6.72 1.44
N ASP A 19 5.37 -7.44 0.50
CA ASP A 19 5.85 -8.80 0.75
C ASP A 19 6.99 -8.82 1.77
N LEU A 20 7.93 -7.86 1.70
CA LEU A 20 8.97 -7.69 2.71
C LEU A 20 8.39 -7.43 4.12
N TYR A 21 7.34 -6.60 4.20
CA TYR A 21 6.61 -6.39 5.46
C TYR A 21 5.95 -7.69 5.97
N ARG A 22 5.34 -8.49 5.08
CA ARG A 22 4.76 -9.80 5.44
C ARG A 22 5.84 -10.75 5.97
N GLN A 23 6.99 -10.82 5.30
CA GLN A 23 8.13 -11.63 5.75
C GLN A 23 8.65 -11.18 7.12
N PHE A 24 8.68 -9.88 7.40
CA PHE A 24 8.99 -9.34 8.73
C PHE A 24 8.00 -9.80 9.80
N CYS A 25 6.74 -10.07 9.43
CA CYS A 25 5.72 -10.68 10.28
C CYS A 25 5.67 -12.22 10.17
N ASP A 26 6.79 -12.88 9.83
CA ASP A 26 6.93 -14.33 9.71
C ASP A 26 5.99 -15.02 8.70
N CYS A 27 5.40 -14.26 7.78
CA CYS A 27 4.61 -14.84 6.70
C CYS A 27 5.54 -15.33 5.57
N PRO A 28 5.21 -16.46 4.91
CA PRO A 28 5.96 -16.91 3.75
C PRO A 28 5.88 -15.86 2.62
N THR A 29 7.01 -15.68 1.94
CA THR A 29 7.09 -14.82 0.75
C THR A 29 6.18 -15.35 -0.35
N ASP A 30 5.36 -14.47 -0.89
CA ASP A 30 4.57 -14.72 -2.09
C ASP A 30 4.31 -13.39 -2.79
N PHE A 31 5.24 -13.04 -3.68
CA PHE A 31 5.18 -11.80 -4.45
C PHE A 31 3.93 -11.72 -5.33
N TYR A 32 3.50 -12.83 -5.95
CA TYR A 32 2.33 -12.80 -6.84
C TYR A 32 1.05 -12.54 -6.05
N ALA A 33 0.90 -13.17 -4.87
CA ALA A 33 -0.20 -12.88 -3.97
C ALA A 33 -0.14 -11.44 -3.43
N ALA A 34 1.05 -10.95 -3.06
CA ALA A 34 1.24 -9.56 -2.62
C ALA A 34 0.83 -8.57 -3.72
N ARG A 35 1.27 -8.82 -4.96
CA ARG A 35 0.95 -8.00 -6.13
C ARG A 35 -0.54 -7.98 -6.43
N ALA A 36 -1.18 -9.16 -6.47
CA ALA A 36 -2.63 -9.26 -6.68
C ALA A 36 -3.39 -8.51 -5.57
N PHE A 37 -2.92 -8.61 -4.33
CA PHE A 37 -3.51 -7.91 -3.19
C PHE A 37 -3.40 -6.38 -3.33
N ILE A 38 -2.22 -5.84 -3.69
CA ILE A 38 -2.03 -4.40 -3.90
C ILE A 38 -2.83 -3.90 -5.11
N GLN A 39 -2.82 -4.63 -6.21
CA GLN A 39 -3.61 -4.32 -7.40
C GLN A 39 -5.09 -4.15 -7.06
N ALA A 40 -5.68 -5.09 -6.31
CA ALA A 40 -7.06 -4.98 -5.88
C ALA A 40 -7.35 -3.73 -5.02
N ARG A 41 -6.37 -3.22 -4.27
CA ARG A 41 -6.53 -1.98 -3.49
C ARG A 41 -6.53 -0.73 -4.38
N LEU A 42 -5.66 -0.71 -5.39
CA LEU A 42 -5.61 0.37 -6.38
C LEU A 42 -6.90 0.41 -7.23
N ASP A 43 -7.41 -0.76 -7.64
CA ASP A 43 -8.66 -0.91 -8.39
C ASP A 43 -9.87 -0.42 -7.58
N ASN A 44 -10.00 -0.89 -6.33
CA ASN A 44 -11.19 -0.62 -5.51
C ASN A 44 -11.15 0.75 -4.80
N GLN A 45 -10.00 1.42 -4.78
CA GLN A 45 -9.77 2.69 -4.06
C GLN A 45 -10.20 2.61 -2.58
N ASP A 46 -10.07 1.42 -1.98
CA ASP A 46 -10.47 1.12 -0.60
C ASP A 46 -9.34 1.42 0.40
N SER A 47 -8.15 1.78 -0.08
CA SER A 47 -7.04 2.27 0.73
C SER A 47 -6.19 3.29 -0.02
N LEU A 48 -5.61 4.23 0.73
CA LEU A 48 -4.59 5.14 0.23
C LEU A 48 -3.21 4.56 0.54
N ILE A 49 -2.36 4.47 -0.48
CA ILE A 49 -1.00 3.94 -0.35
C ILE A 49 -0.04 5.11 -0.57
N PHE A 50 0.87 5.34 0.38
CA PHE A 50 1.93 6.34 0.29
C PHE A 50 3.30 5.66 0.25
N LEU A 51 4.18 6.18 -0.60
CA LEU A 51 5.53 5.69 -0.80
C LEU A 51 6.54 6.75 -0.38
N LEU A 52 7.63 6.32 0.23
CA LEU A 52 8.80 7.13 0.54
C LEU A 52 9.89 6.82 -0.48
N GLN A 53 10.33 7.83 -1.21
CA GLN A 53 11.48 7.75 -2.11
C GLN A 53 12.65 8.52 -1.51
N ASP A 54 13.85 7.94 -1.59
CA ASP A 54 15.07 8.54 -1.08
C ASP A 54 15.69 9.55 -2.07
N ASP A 55 16.94 9.97 -1.84
CA ASP A 55 17.67 10.88 -2.72
C ASP A 55 18.30 10.19 -3.94
N SER A 56 18.32 8.86 -3.96
CA SER A 56 18.85 8.01 -5.05
C SER A 56 17.75 7.59 -6.04
N ASP A 57 16.55 8.15 -5.88
CA ASP A 57 15.31 7.76 -6.55
C ASP A 57 14.76 6.35 -6.19
N ASP A 58 15.28 5.71 -5.14
CA ASP A 58 14.81 4.39 -4.69
C ASP A 58 13.58 4.52 -3.80
N ILE A 59 12.60 3.64 -3.98
CA ILE A 59 11.42 3.56 -3.12
C ILE A 59 11.73 2.64 -1.93
N ILE A 60 11.85 3.23 -0.75
CA ILE A 60 12.40 2.56 0.44
C ILE A 60 11.35 2.30 1.54
N GLY A 61 10.13 2.78 1.37
CA GLY A 61 9.10 2.65 2.38
C GLY A 61 7.70 2.80 1.83
N CYS A 62 6.74 2.18 2.51
CA CYS A 62 5.32 2.23 2.19
C CYS A 62 4.49 2.35 3.46
N SER A 63 3.46 3.19 3.43
CA SER A 63 2.40 3.24 4.45
C SER A 63 1.04 3.15 3.79
N ARG A 64 0.05 2.62 4.51
CA ARG A 64 -1.29 2.42 3.99
C ARG A 64 -2.32 2.92 4.98
N ILE A 65 -3.28 3.68 4.46
CA ILE A 65 -4.34 4.32 5.24
C ILE A 65 -5.67 3.77 4.74
N TYR A 66 -6.45 3.19 5.65
CA TYR A 66 -7.79 2.71 5.36
C TYR A 66 -8.80 3.81 5.79
N PRO A 67 -9.46 4.50 4.85
CA PRO A 67 -10.46 5.49 5.20
C PRO A 67 -11.68 4.81 5.83
N LEU A 68 -11.93 5.09 7.11
CA LEU A 68 -13.15 4.64 7.78
C LEU A 68 -14.27 5.63 7.48
N LYS A 69 -15.34 5.16 6.81
CA LYS A 69 -16.58 5.94 6.66
C LYS A 69 -17.53 5.58 7.79
N THR A 70 -17.55 6.39 8.84
CA THR A 70 -18.61 6.32 9.86
C THR A 70 -19.84 7.09 9.37
N GLN A 71 -20.93 6.39 9.09
CA GLN A 71 -22.23 7.01 8.84
C GLN A 71 -22.84 7.37 10.20
N MET A 72 -22.82 8.64 10.58
CA MET A 72 -23.54 9.09 11.78
C MET A 72 -25.04 8.93 11.50
N LEU A 73 -25.72 8.16 12.35
CA LEU A 73 -27.18 8.04 12.30
C LEU A 73 -27.78 9.40 12.65
N PRO A 74 -28.80 9.88 11.92
CA PRO A 74 -29.49 11.11 12.30
C PRO A 74 -30.12 10.95 13.69
N ASP A 75 -29.96 11.98 14.53
CA ASP A 75 -30.65 12.06 15.82
C ASP A 75 -32.16 11.89 15.60
N ARG A 76 -32.75 10.91 16.28
CA ARG A 76 -34.19 10.66 16.29
C ARG A 76 -34.92 11.64 17.20
#